data_AF-A0A2H3IV23-F1
#
_entry.id   AF-A0A2H3IV23-F1
#
_cell.length_a   1.000
_cell.length_b   1.000
_cell.length_c   1.000
_cell.angle_alpha   90.00
_cell.angle_beta   90.00
_cell.angle_gamma   90.00
#
_symmetry.space_group_name_H-M   'P 1'
#
loop_
_entity.id
_entity.type
_entity.pdbx_description
1 polymer ?
#
loop_
_entity_poly.entity_id
_entity_poly.type
_entity_poly.pdbx_seq_one_letter_code
_entity_poly.pdbx_strand_id
1 'polypeptide(L)'
;MNSIDEGCYSIYSAGRQWSGNIVTLKEALLRLATHWDQLVDGNQEQIQCPVHFDPKEAEEFFVLEDNWFKASILVEHWRSILDDLGQDGWVKHESYEDVVEKNHQLKKQWLAEAEDGDDFISVDRFWPFQDHEELD
;
A
#
# COMPACT_ATOMS: atom_id res chain seq x y z
N MET A 1 12.26 6.43 21.77
CA MET A 1 11.39 7.09 20.77
C MET A 1 9.96 6.75 21.19
N ASN A 2 9.17 7.76 21.54
CA ASN A 2 7.98 7.60 22.38
C ASN A 2 6.74 7.19 21.58
N SER A 3 5.90 6.39 22.22
CA SER A 3 4.65 5.73 21.79
C SER A 3 3.51 6.65 21.31
N ILE A 4 3.78 7.89 20.92
CA ILE A 4 2.76 8.92 20.66
C ILE A 4 2.55 9.16 19.14
N ASP A 5 3.43 8.66 18.28
CA ASP A 5 3.32 8.90 16.82
C ASP A 5 2.40 7.95 16.05
N GLU A 6 1.98 6.82 16.64
CA GLU A 6 1.18 5.82 15.91
C GLU A 6 -0.30 6.22 15.74
N GLY A 7 -0.85 7.03 16.66
CA GLY A 7 -2.26 7.43 16.62
C GLY A 7 -2.60 8.45 15.54
N CYS A 8 -1.65 9.29 15.13
CA CYS A 8 -1.88 10.35 14.14
C CYS A 8 -1.71 9.88 12.69
N TYR A 9 -1.09 8.72 12.45
CA TYR A 9 -0.87 8.20 11.10
C TYR A 9 -2.18 7.83 10.38
N SER A 10 -3.16 7.31 11.15
CA SER A 10 -4.47 6.91 10.61
C SER A 10 -5.28 8.11 10.08
N ILE A 11 -5.24 9.26 10.77
CA ILE A 11 -5.99 10.47 10.39
C ILE A 11 -5.32 11.22 9.22
N TYR A 12 -3.99 11.26 9.17
CA TYR A 12 -3.25 11.93 8.08
C TYR A 12 -3.53 11.29 6.70
N SER A 13 -3.85 9.99 6.69
CA SER A 13 -4.17 9.22 5.50
C SER A 13 -5.54 9.58 4.89
N ALA A 14 -6.45 10.20 5.65
CA ALA A 14 -7.81 10.54 5.20
C ALA A 14 -7.90 11.81 4.33
N GLY A 15 -6.84 12.63 4.28
CA GLY A 15 -6.79 13.88 3.51
C GLY A 15 -6.21 13.75 2.10
N ARG A 16 -5.63 12.60 1.75
CA ARG A 16 -5.24 12.30 0.37
C ARG A 16 -6.48 11.87 -0.39
N GLN A 17 -6.60 12.27 -1.66
CA GLN A 17 -7.60 11.70 -2.58
C GLN A 17 -7.58 10.18 -2.40
N TRP A 18 -8.75 9.56 -2.28
CA TRP A 18 -8.90 8.16 -1.88
C TRP A 18 -8.14 7.24 -2.86
N SER A 19 -6.84 7.02 -2.61
CA SER A 19 -6.04 5.91 -3.13
C SER A 19 -6.16 4.71 -2.18
N GLY A 20 -7.21 4.71 -1.37
CA GLY A 20 -7.34 3.95 -0.13
C GLY A 20 -7.35 2.46 -0.39
N ASN A 21 -6.18 1.84 -0.24
CA ASN A 21 -6.14 0.40 -0.15
C ASN A 21 -6.95 -0.04 1.09
N ILE A 22 -7.81 -1.03 0.91
CA ILE A 22 -8.58 -1.68 1.96
C ILE A 22 -7.69 -2.30 3.06
N VAL A 23 -6.39 -2.50 2.80
CA VAL A 23 -5.42 -2.99 3.79
C VAL A 23 -5.38 -2.08 5.01
N THR A 24 -5.09 -0.79 4.87
CA THR A 24 -5.02 0.14 6.02
C THR A 24 -6.36 0.24 6.76
N LEU A 25 -7.49 0.13 6.04
CA LEU A 25 -8.82 0.12 6.66
C LEU A 25 -9.03 -1.16 7.50
N LYS A 26 -8.68 -2.33 6.95
CA LYS A 26 -8.86 -3.61 7.64
C LYS A 26 -7.93 -3.72 8.85
N GLU A 27 -6.70 -3.23 8.76
CA GLU A 27 -5.80 -3.10 9.91
C GLU A 27 -6.45 -2.26 11.02
N ALA A 28 -6.96 -1.08 10.68
CA ALA A 28 -7.60 -0.19 11.65
C ALA A 28 -8.81 -0.85 12.32
N LEU A 29 -9.62 -1.59 11.56
CA LEU A 29 -10.76 -2.35 12.10
C LEU A 29 -10.33 -3.50 13.01
N LEU A 30 -9.25 -4.22 12.66
CA LEU A 30 -8.69 -5.28 13.50
C LEU A 30 -8.20 -4.71 14.84
N ARG A 31 -7.39 -3.64 14.80
CA ARG A 31 -6.92 -2.95 16.00
C ARG A 31 -8.09 -2.45 16.86
N LEU A 32 -9.11 -1.87 16.23
CA LEU A 32 -10.33 -1.42 16.92
C LEU A 32 -11.05 -2.58 17.61
N ALA A 33 -11.22 -3.71 16.94
CA ALA A 33 -11.86 -4.88 17.51
C ALA A 33 -11.05 -5.48 18.67
N THR A 34 -9.72 -5.53 18.54
CA THR A 34 -8.80 -6.03 19.58
C THR A 34 -8.81 -5.16 20.83
N HIS A 35 -8.94 -3.84 20.67
CA HIS A 35 -8.89 -2.87 21.78
C HIS A 35 -10.27 -2.32 22.17
N TRP A 36 -11.35 -2.99 21.76
CA TRP A 36 -12.72 -2.51 21.96
C TRP A 36 -13.04 -2.19 23.43
N ASP A 37 -12.61 -3.06 24.35
CA ASP A 37 -12.81 -2.89 25.80
C ASP A 37 -12.14 -1.63 26.37
N GLN A 38 -11.13 -1.08 25.68
CA GLN A 38 -10.45 0.16 26.07
C GLN A 38 -11.15 1.40 25.49
N LEU A 39 -11.93 1.22 24.41
CA LEU A 39 -12.64 2.28 23.70
C LEU A 39 -14.03 2.55 24.30
N VAL A 40 -14.66 1.54 24.89
CA VAL A 40 -15.98 1.66 25.52
C VAL A 40 -15.82 1.94 27.02
N ASP A 41 -16.34 3.07 27.49
CA ASP A 41 -16.34 3.43 28.91
C ASP A 41 -17.29 2.52 29.70
N GLY A 42 -16.84 1.97 30.83
CA GLY A 42 -17.47 0.88 31.59
C GLY A 42 -18.81 1.22 32.25
N ASN A 43 -19.41 2.38 31.94
CA ASN A 43 -20.64 2.91 32.51
C ASN A 43 -21.88 2.70 31.64
N GLN A 44 -21.74 2.15 30.43
CA GLN A 44 -22.87 1.80 29.56
C GLN A 44 -22.99 0.27 29.47
N GLU A 45 -24.23 -0.23 29.42
CA GLU A 45 -24.56 -1.65 29.25
C GLU A 45 -23.58 -2.33 28.29
N GLN A 46 -22.96 -3.43 28.70
CA GLN A 46 -21.86 -4.14 28.03
C GLN A 46 -21.97 -4.14 26.48
N ILE A 47 -21.47 -3.08 25.83
CA ILE A 47 -21.61 -2.91 24.38
C ILE A 47 -20.61 -3.85 23.73
N GLN A 48 -21.12 -4.87 23.04
CA GLN A 48 -20.28 -5.79 22.28
C GLN A 48 -19.70 -5.08 21.05
N CYS A 49 -18.49 -5.46 20.64
CA CYS A 49 -17.89 -4.94 19.42
C CYS A 49 -18.80 -5.27 18.21
N PRO A 50 -19.13 -4.31 17.34
CA PRO A 50 -19.99 -4.58 16.19
C PRO A 50 -19.32 -5.44 15.11
N VAL A 51 -17.99 -5.56 15.16
CA VAL A 51 -17.18 -6.31 14.17
C VAL A 51 -16.38 -7.39 14.86
N HIS A 52 -16.33 -8.57 14.23
CA HIS A 52 -15.56 -9.71 14.69
C HIS A 52 -14.83 -10.31 13.50
N PHE A 53 -13.58 -10.67 13.71
CA PHE A 53 -12.73 -11.28 12.70
C PHE A 53 -12.38 -12.69 13.13
N ASP A 54 -12.31 -13.60 12.17
CA ASP A 54 -11.79 -14.93 12.44
C ASP A 54 -10.28 -14.83 12.75
N PRO A 55 -9.78 -15.52 13.80
CA PRO A 55 -8.36 -15.44 14.16
C PRO A 55 -7.40 -15.84 13.04
N LYS A 56 -7.78 -16.83 12.22
CA LYS A 56 -6.96 -17.26 11.08
C LYS A 56 -6.97 -16.21 9.98
N GLU A 57 -8.11 -15.60 9.71
CA GLU A 57 -8.21 -14.49 8.75
C GLU A 57 -7.36 -13.28 9.18
N ALA A 58 -7.31 -12.99 10.49
CA ALA A 58 -6.47 -11.92 11.03
C ALA A 58 -4.97 -12.23 10.84
N GLU A 59 -4.55 -13.47 11.11
CA GLU A 59 -3.15 -13.90 10.90
C GLU A 59 -2.74 -13.82 9.43
N GLU A 60 -3.57 -14.35 8.52
CA GLU A 60 -3.34 -14.25 7.06
C GLU A 60 -3.28 -12.79 6.59
N PHE A 61 -4.11 -11.93 7.18
CA PHE A 61 -4.12 -10.50 6.87
C PHE A 61 -2.80 -9.80 7.28
N PHE A 62 -2.22 -10.12 8.43
CA PHE A 62 -0.96 -9.51 8.85
C PHE A 62 0.21 -9.85 7.92
N VAL A 63 0.23 -11.07 7.35
CA VAL A 63 1.23 -11.43 6.33
C VAL A 63 1.03 -10.62 5.06
N LEU A 64 -0.22 -10.45 4.63
CA LEU A 64 -0.57 -9.63 3.47
C LEU A 64 -0.20 -8.16 3.69
N GLU A 65 -0.48 -7.61 4.88
CA GLU A 65 -0.16 -6.24 5.25
C GLU A 65 1.35 -5.97 5.20
N ASP A 66 2.17 -6.86 5.78
CA ASP A 66 3.63 -6.71 5.77
C ASP A 66 4.18 -6.71 4.34
N ASN A 67 3.68 -7.60 3.48
CA ASN A 67 4.03 -7.63 2.06
C ASN A 67 3.60 -6.34 1.35
N TRP A 68 2.38 -5.86 1.61
CA TRP A 68 1.87 -4.62 1.03
C TRP A 68 2.68 -3.40 1.47
N PHE A 69 3.07 -3.32 2.75
CA PHE A 69 3.88 -2.24 3.28
C PHE A 69 5.25 -2.19 2.61
N LYS A 70 5.92 -3.34 2.49
CA LYS A 70 7.22 -3.47 1.79
C LYS A 70 7.10 -3.05 0.32
N ALA A 71 6.07 -3.52 -0.37
CA ALA A 71 5.82 -3.16 -1.76
C ALA A 71 5.55 -1.65 -1.92
N SER A 72 4.81 -1.04 -0.99
CA SER A 72 4.52 0.40 -1.01
C SER A 72 5.79 1.24 -0.87
N ILE A 73 6.70 0.86 0.04
CA ILE A 73 8.02 1.51 0.18
C ILE A 73 8.81 1.41 -1.12
N LEU A 74 8.84 0.23 -1.73
CA LEU A 74 9.57 0.00 -2.98
C LEU A 74 9.02 0.86 -4.13
N VAL A 75 7.70 0.93 -4.27
CA VAL A 75 7.06 1.75 -5.31
C VAL A 75 7.31 3.24 -5.08
N GLU A 76 7.24 3.73 -3.84
CA GLU A 76 7.59 5.13 -3.53
C GLU A 76 9.06 5.44 -3.83
N HIS A 77 9.97 4.49 -3.55
CA HIS A 77 11.36 4.63 -3.96
C HIS A 77 11.50 4.73 -5.48
N TRP A 78 10.78 3.89 -6.24
CA TRP A 78 10.78 3.98 -7.69
C TRP A 78 10.19 5.28 -8.23
N ARG A 79 9.16 5.83 -7.61
CA ARG A 79 8.63 7.16 -7.97
C ARG A 79 9.71 8.24 -7.82
N SER A 80 10.51 8.19 -6.76
CA SER A 80 11.58 9.17 -6.54
C SER A 80 12.68 9.13 -7.60
N ILE A 81 12.98 7.96 -8.18
CA ILE A 81 13.98 7.84 -9.28
C ILE A 81 13.38 8.19 -10.65
N LEU A 82 12.05 8.18 -10.78
CA LEU A 82 11.28 8.52 -11.97
C LEU A 82 10.80 9.98 -11.96
N ASP A 83 11.68 10.91 -11.55
CA ASP A 83 11.41 12.36 -11.48
C ASP A 83 10.22 12.74 -10.58
N ASP A 84 10.18 12.13 -9.38
CA ASP A 84 9.11 12.31 -8.40
C ASP A 84 7.71 12.09 -9.01
N LEU A 85 7.58 10.97 -9.74
CA LEU A 85 6.37 10.61 -10.48
C LEU A 85 5.13 10.71 -9.59
N GLY A 86 4.11 11.42 -10.08
CA GLY A 86 2.83 11.55 -9.41
C GLY A 86 2.19 10.20 -9.12
N GLN A 87 1.31 10.14 -8.11
CA GLN A 87 0.54 8.92 -7.81
C GLN A 87 -0.36 8.50 -8.98
N ASP A 88 -0.75 9.47 -9.80
CA ASP A 88 -1.51 9.36 -11.04
C ASP A 88 -0.64 9.10 -12.28
N GLY A 89 0.68 8.94 -12.11
CA GLY A 89 1.61 8.73 -13.22
C GLY A 89 1.96 10.01 -13.99
N TRP A 90 1.52 11.18 -13.53
CA TRP A 90 1.82 12.43 -14.22
C TRP A 90 3.27 12.86 -14.03
N VAL A 91 3.85 13.34 -15.14
CA VAL A 91 5.20 13.87 -15.25
C VAL A 91 5.17 15.12 -16.13
N LYS A 92 6.13 16.02 -15.95
CA LYS A 92 6.26 17.19 -16.81
C LYS A 92 6.60 16.76 -18.24
N HIS A 93 6.05 17.46 -19.23
CA HIS A 93 6.29 17.16 -20.64
C HIS A 93 7.78 17.07 -21.00
N GLU A 94 8.60 17.97 -20.45
CA GLU A 94 10.06 18.00 -20.65
C GLU A 94 10.81 16.78 -20.10
N SER A 95 10.26 16.10 -19.10
CA SER A 95 10.84 14.91 -18.48
C SER A 95 10.23 13.61 -19.00
N TYR A 96 9.15 13.67 -19.78
CA TYR A 96 8.34 12.48 -20.15
C TYR A 96 9.18 11.38 -20.81
N GLU A 97 9.87 11.72 -21.90
CA GLU A 97 10.68 10.75 -22.66
C GLU A 97 11.78 10.12 -21.80
N ASP A 98 12.45 10.93 -20.98
CA ASP A 98 13.51 10.46 -20.08
C ASP A 98 12.96 9.52 -18.99
N VAL A 99 11.77 9.80 -18.46
CA VAL A 99 11.10 8.97 -17.45
C VAL A 99 10.60 7.67 -18.05
N VAL A 100 10.04 7.68 -19.27
CA VAL A 100 9.61 6.48 -19.99
C VAL A 100 10.79 5.55 -20.25
N GLU A 101 11.91 6.09 -20.75
CA GLU A 101 13.11 5.28 -21.00
C GLU A 101 13.69 4.72 -19.69
N LYS A 102 13.77 5.51 -18.62
CA LYS A 102 14.20 5.02 -17.29
C LYS A 102 13.28 3.93 -16.75
N ASN A 103 11.96 4.07 -16.90
CA ASN A 103 10.99 3.09 -16.48
C ASN A 103 11.20 1.75 -17.22
N HIS A 104 11.44 1.80 -18.54
CA HIS A 104 11.77 0.60 -19.32
C HIS A 104 13.08 -0.05 -18.88
N GLN A 105 14.11 0.75 -18.58
CA GLN A 105 15.40 0.24 -18.08
C GLN A 105 15.24 -0.43 -16.71
N LEU A 106 14.47 0.18 -15.82
CA LEU A 106 14.18 -0.37 -14.50
C LEU A 106 13.43 -1.70 -14.60
N LYS A 107 12.36 -1.78 -15.42
CA LYS A 107 11.63 -3.04 -15.64
C LYS A 107 12.56 -4.13 -16.20
N LYS A 108 13.43 -3.81 -17.17
CA LYS A 108 14.39 -4.76 -17.73
C LYS A 108 15.40 -5.26 -16.71
N GLN A 109 15.89 -4.39 -15.83
CA GLN A 109 16.79 -4.77 -14.75
C GLN A 109 16.11 -5.80 -13.83
N TRP A 110 14.89 -5.51 -13.39
CA TRP A 110 14.15 -6.40 -12.49
C TRP A 110 13.78 -7.73 -13.13
N LEU A 111 13.44 -7.75 -14.41
CA LEU A 111 13.24 -8.99 -15.16
C LEU A 111 14.51 -9.84 -15.25
N ALA A 112 15.70 -9.21 -15.32
CA ALA A 112 16.97 -9.91 -15.36
C ALA A 112 17.43 -10.42 -13.99
N GLU A 113 16.93 -9.82 -12.91
CA GLU A 113 17.21 -10.20 -11.52
C GLU A 113 16.22 -11.25 -10.96
N ALA A 114 15.17 -11.62 -11.72
CA ALA A 114 14.19 -12.63 -11.31
C ALA A 114 14.86 -13.98 -11.00
N GLU A 115 14.57 -14.54 -9.82
CA GLU A 115 15.19 -15.79 -9.37
C GLU A 115 14.56 -17.01 -10.04
N ASP A 116 13.25 -16.94 -10.30
CA ASP A 116 12.47 -18.00 -10.93
C ASP A 116 11.37 -17.48 -11.89
N GLY A 117 10.55 -18.40 -12.38
CA GLY A 117 9.49 -18.09 -13.32
C GLY A 117 8.33 -17.28 -12.71
N ASP A 118 8.05 -17.46 -11.43
CA ASP A 118 6.98 -16.74 -10.74
C ASP A 118 7.42 -15.29 -10.46
N ASP A 119 8.69 -15.08 -10.10
CA ASP A 119 9.30 -13.75 -10.02
C ASP A 119 9.26 -13.02 -11.36
N PHE A 120 9.63 -13.71 -12.44
CA PHE A 120 9.58 -13.13 -13.79
C PHE A 120 8.16 -12.71 -14.17
N ILE A 121 7.16 -13.58 -13.95
CA ILE A 121 5.76 -13.29 -14.24
C ILE A 121 5.26 -12.11 -13.38
N SER A 122 5.71 -12.03 -12.14
CA SER A 122 5.36 -10.96 -11.21
C SER A 122 5.79 -9.60 -11.77
N VAL A 123 7.02 -9.47 -12.24
CA VAL A 123 7.54 -8.23 -12.85
C VAL A 123 6.93 -7.98 -14.24
N ASP A 124 6.79 -9.02 -15.06
CA ASP A 124 6.32 -8.87 -16.44
C ASP A 124 4.87 -8.37 -16.51
N ARG A 125 3.99 -8.96 -15.68
CA ARG A 125 2.54 -8.71 -15.73
C ARG A 125 2.04 -7.65 -14.76
N PHE A 126 2.72 -7.47 -13.62
CA PHE A 126 2.25 -6.60 -12.55
C PHE A 126 3.19 -5.42 -12.30
N TRP A 127 3.90 -4.98 -13.35
CA TRP A 127 4.73 -3.78 -13.29
C TRP A 127 3.86 -2.56 -12.93
N PRO A 128 4.17 -1.82 -11.86
CA PRO A 128 3.27 -0.76 -11.35
C PRO A 128 3.19 0.47 -12.25
N PHE A 129 4.16 0.66 -13.15
CA PHE A 129 4.21 1.77 -14.10
C PHE A 129 4.03 1.25 -15.53
N GLN A 130 3.20 0.24 -15.70
CA GLN A 130 2.90 -0.32 -17.01
C GLN A 130 2.05 0.66 -17.79
N ASP A 131 2.48 0.94 -19.02
CA ASP A 131 1.68 1.73 -19.95
C ASP A 131 0.47 0.92 -20.41
N HIS A 132 -0.68 1.57 -20.50
CA HIS A 132 -1.93 0.98 -20.93
C HIS A 132 -2.48 1.83 -22.07
N GLU A 133 -2.87 1.20 -23.17
CA GLU A 133 -3.64 1.90 -24.20
C GLU A 133 -4.94 2.41 -23.56
N GLU A 134 -5.10 3.72 -23.50
CA GLU A 134 -6.38 4.34 -23.18
C GLU A 134 -7.33 4.07 -24.35
N LEU A 135 -8.40 3.31 -24.11
CA LEU A 135 -9.43 3.06 -25.12
C LEU A 135 -10.27 4.33 -25.28
N ASP A 136 -10.22 4.94 -26.47
CA ASP A 136 -11.06 6.07 -26.89
C ASP A 136 -12.58 5.77 -26.84
#